data_AF-A0A957E706-F1
#
_entry.id   AF-A0A957E706-F1
#
_cell.length_a   1.000
_cell.length_b   1.000
_cell.length_c   1.000
_cell.angle_alpha   90.00
_cell.angle_beta   90.00
_cell.angle_gamma   90.00
#
_symmetry.space_group_name_H-M   'P 1'
#
loop_
_entity.id
_entity.type
_entity.pdbx_description
1 polymer ?
#
loop_
_entity_poly.entity_id
_entity_poly.type
_entity_poly.pdbx_seq_one_letter_code
_entity_poly.pdbx_strand_id
1 'polypeptide(L)'
;MKYAEIQHLSDAKFKRLTGVPHPIFQQMVAILEGRMPTFGRPPKLSRADQLLLTLMYWREYRTQFHIGQAHGISESAVCRTIQQVEKTLI
;
A
#
# COMPACT_ATOMS: atom_id res chain seq x y z
N MET A 1 8.37 -5.57 0.47
CA MET A 1 8.75 -4.48 1.40
C MET A 1 7.57 -4.21 2.31
N LYS A 2 7.77 -4.15 3.63
CA LYS A 2 6.64 -3.97 4.56
C LYS A 2 6.69 -2.62 5.25
N TYR A 3 5.52 -2.09 5.63
CA TYR A 3 5.41 -0.81 6.31
C TYR A 3 6.22 -0.78 7.62
N ALA A 4 6.20 -1.88 8.38
CA ALA A 4 6.95 -2.01 9.63
C ALA A 4 8.48 -1.81 9.46
N GLU A 5 9.03 -2.09 8.27
CA GLU A 5 10.46 -1.92 7.98
C GLU A 5 10.81 -0.46 7.65
N ILE A 6 9.84 0.30 7.12
CA ILE A 6 10.06 1.65 6.59
C ILE A 6 9.57 2.77 7.51
N GLN A 7 8.68 2.47 8.46
CA GLN A 7 8.09 3.45 9.38
C GLN A 7 9.15 4.18 10.26
N HIS A 8 10.32 3.56 10.45
CA HIS A 8 11.41 4.11 11.26
C HIS A 8 12.38 4.98 10.45
N LEU A 9 12.18 5.10 9.13
CA LEU A 9 13.04 5.93 8.30
C LEU A 9 12.79 7.42 8.59
N SER A 10 13.83 8.25 8.44
CA SER A 10 13.65 9.70 8.42
C SER A 10 12.72 10.13 7.29
N ASP A 11 11.96 11.22 7.47
CA ASP A 11 11.02 11.76 6.47
C ASP A 11 11.59 11.89 5.07
N ALA A 12 12.83 12.38 4.94
CA ALA A 12 13.48 12.53 3.64
C ALA A 12 13.68 11.17 2.93
N LYS A 13 14.13 10.15 3.66
CA LYS A 13 14.31 8.79 3.15
C LYS A 13 12.97 8.13 2.84
N PHE A 14 11.99 8.28 3.72
CA PHE A 14 10.65 7.75 3.51
C PHE A 14 10.01 8.35 2.26
N LYS A 15 10.00 9.68 2.14
CA LYS A 15 9.49 10.38 0.96
C LYS A 15 10.25 9.96 -0.31
N ARG A 16 11.57 9.82 -0.24
CA ARG A 16 12.37 9.33 -1.39
C ARG A 16 11.93 7.94 -1.82
N LEU A 17 11.52 7.09 -0.90
CA LEU A 17 11.11 5.72 -1.15
C LEU A 17 9.64 5.59 -1.58
N THR A 18 8.69 6.07 -0.77
CA THR A 18 7.24 5.93 -1.03
C THR A 18 6.68 7.00 -1.96
N GLY A 19 7.32 8.17 -2.03
CA GLY A 19 6.92 9.32 -2.84
C GLY A 19 6.08 10.33 -2.08
N VAL A 20 5.66 9.95 -0.87
CA VAL A 20 4.71 10.69 -0.05
C VAL A 20 5.34 10.96 1.31
N PRO A 21 5.19 12.17 1.89
CA PRO A 21 5.63 12.42 3.27
C PRO A 21 4.87 11.52 4.27
N HIS A 22 5.50 11.17 5.40
CA HIS A 22 4.84 10.46 6.50
C HIS A 22 3.45 10.97 6.89
N PRO A 23 3.24 12.29 7.10
CA PRO A 23 1.92 12.78 7.53
C PRO A 23 0.83 12.52 6.48
N ILE A 24 1.14 12.67 5.20
CA ILE A 24 0.18 12.39 4.13
C ILE A 24 -0.06 10.89 4.01
N PHE A 25 0.99 10.07 4.15
CA PHE A 25 0.84 8.62 4.16
C PHE A 25 -0.10 8.15 5.29
N GLN A 26 0.08 8.68 6.50
CA GLN A 26 -0.79 8.37 7.63
C GLN A 26 -2.24 8.81 7.40
N GLN A 27 -2.46 9.99 6.82
CA GLN A 27 -3.80 10.46 6.45
C GLN A 27 -4.46 9.53 5.43
N MET A 28 -3.72 9.08 4.40
CA MET A 28 -4.23 8.13 3.42
C MET A 28 -4.60 6.80 4.08
N VAL A 29 -3.78 6.28 4.99
CA VAL A 29 -4.09 5.05 5.74
C VAL A 29 -5.35 5.23 6.59
N ALA A 30 -5.52 6.36 7.28
CA ALA A 30 -6.71 6.64 8.08
C ALA A 30 -7.99 6.66 7.21
N ILE A 31 -7.92 7.22 6.01
CA ILE A 31 -9.04 7.20 5.04
C ILE A 31 -9.36 5.75 4.63
N LEU A 32 -8.33 4.95 4.32
CA LEU A 32 -8.52 3.54 3.96
C LEU A 32 -9.14 2.74 5.10
N GLU A 33 -8.72 2.97 6.34
CA GLU A 33 -9.30 2.30 7.52
C GLU A 33 -10.76 2.66 7.74
N GLY A 34 -11.14 3.93 7.53
CA GLY A 34 -12.52 4.38 7.70
C GLY A 34 -13.48 3.99 6.57
N ARG A 35 -12.99 3.86 5.34
CA ARG A 35 -13.84 3.64 4.15
C ARG A 35 -13.78 2.21 3.60
N MET A 36 -12.70 1.47 3.81
CA MET A 36 -12.62 0.10 3.29
C MET A 36 -13.37 -0.86 4.20
N PRO A 37 -14.42 -1.55 3.69
CA PRO A 37 -15.15 -2.51 4.49
C PRO A 37 -14.26 -3.67 4.93
N THR A 38 -14.46 -4.12 6.17
CA THR A 38 -13.87 -5.32 6.75
C THR A 38 -14.86 -6.48 6.60
N PHE A 39 -15.17 -6.87 5.36
CA PHE A 39 -16.10 -7.97 5.11
C PHE A 39 -15.36 -9.27 4.78
N GLY A 40 -15.73 -10.37 5.45
CA GLY A 40 -15.22 -11.71 5.19
C GLY A 40 -13.84 -11.99 5.79
N ARG A 41 -13.00 -12.73 5.04
CA ARG A 41 -11.68 -13.15 5.50
C ARG A 41 -10.76 -11.92 5.69
N PRO A 42 -10.06 -11.80 6.83
CA PRO A 42 -9.13 -10.70 7.03
C PRO A 42 -8.05 -10.71 5.93
N PRO A 43 -7.72 -9.53 5.36
CA PRO A 43 -6.70 -9.45 4.33
C PRO A 43 -5.34 -9.86 4.90
N LYS A 44 -4.54 -10.55 4.10
CA LYS A 44 -3.18 -11.01 4.47
C LYS A 44 -2.21 -9.83 4.70
N LEU A 45 -2.53 -8.65 4.18
CA LEU A 45 -1.74 -7.43 4.23
C LEU A 45 -2.47 -6.37 5.07
N SER A 46 -1.71 -5.62 5.87
CA SER A 46 -2.24 -4.47 6.60
C SER A 46 -2.70 -3.36 5.63
N ARG A 47 -3.54 -2.43 6.07
CA ARG A 47 -3.98 -1.29 5.23
C ARG A 47 -2.79 -0.43 4.78
N ALA A 48 -1.80 -0.24 5.66
CA ALA A 48 -0.56 0.43 5.32
C ALA A 48 0.25 -0.32 4.25
N ASP A 49 0.35 -1.65 4.33
CA ASP A 49 1.03 -2.44 3.30
C ASP A 49 0.28 -2.44 1.97
N GLN A 50 -1.07 -2.43 2.01
CA GLN A 50 -1.90 -2.28 0.81
C GLN A 50 -1.64 -0.94 0.13
N LEU A 51 -1.60 0.16 0.91
CA LEU A 51 -1.24 1.46 0.36
C LEU A 51 0.19 1.47 -0.22
N LEU A 52 1.14 0.88 0.49
CA LEU A 52 2.54 0.83 0.07
C LEU A 52 2.69 0.08 -1.27
N LEU A 53 2.02 -1.06 -1.44
CA LEU A 53 2.03 -1.80 -2.70
C LEU A 53 1.46 -0.98 -3.85
N THR A 54 0.42 -0.18 -3.60
CA THR A 54 -0.19 0.68 -4.62
C THR A 54 0.74 1.81 -5.00
N LEU A 55 1.45 2.42 -4.03
CA LEU A 55 2.45 3.44 -4.31
C LEU A 55 3.63 2.90 -5.12
N MET A 56 4.06 1.65 -4.87
CA MET A 56 5.08 0.98 -5.69
C MET A 56 4.60 0.78 -7.13
N TYR A 57 3.32 0.48 -7.32
CA TYR A 57 2.73 0.34 -8.65
C TYR A 57 2.69 1.70 -9.38
N TRP A 58 2.16 2.75 -8.76
CA TRP A 58 2.01 4.06 -9.40
C TRP A 58 3.33 4.79 -9.64
N ARG A 59 4.27 4.73 -8.69
CA ARG A 59 5.49 5.53 -8.74
C ARG A 59 6.65 4.81 -9.42
N GLU A 60 6.81 3.53 -9.14
CA GLU A 60 7.94 2.75 -9.67
C GLU A 60 7.56 1.96 -10.91
N TYR A 61 6.29 2.01 -11.35
CA TYR A 61 5.77 1.26 -12.49
C TYR A 61 6.12 -0.24 -12.44
N ARG A 62 6.28 -0.80 -11.23
CA ARG A 62 6.58 -2.22 -11.06
C ARG A 62 5.41 -3.07 -11.53
N THR A 63 5.70 -4.17 -12.21
CA THR A 63 4.65 -5.11 -12.64
C THR A 63 3.95 -5.74 -11.44
N GLN A 64 2.65 -6.04 -11.60
CA GLN A 64 1.86 -6.67 -10.54
C GLN A 64 2.43 -8.03 -10.12
N PHE A 65 2.99 -8.79 -11.07
CA PHE A 65 3.72 -10.02 -10.80
C PHE A 65 4.91 -9.83 -9.85
N HIS A 66 5.74 -8.81 -10.09
CA HIS A 66 6.90 -8.52 -9.24
C HIS A 66 6.47 -8.10 -7.83
N ILE A 67 5.44 -7.25 -7.73
CA ILE A 67 4.87 -6.84 -6.45
C ILE A 67 4.27 -8.06 -5.71
N GLY A 68 3.58 -8.94 -6.43
CA GLY A 68 3.00 -10.17 -5.87
C GLY A 68 4.06 -11.07 -5.24
N GLN A 69 5.17 -11.29 -5.95
CA GLN A 69 6.34 -12.01 -5.42
C GLN A 69 6.92 -11.34 -4.18
N ALA A 70 7.14 -10.02 -4.22
CA ALA A 70 7.73 -9.27 -3.10
C ALA A 70 6.86 -9.25 -1.83
N HIS A 71 5.55 -9.44 -1.96
CA HIS A 71 4.59 -9.44 -0.85
C HIS A 71 4.01 -10.84 -0.55
N GLY A 72 4.40 -11.88 -1.29
CA GLY A 72 3.91 -13.25 -1.11
C GLY A 72 2.40 -13.39 -1.33
N ILE A 73 1.86 -12.69 -2.33
CA ILE A 73 0.44 -12.72 -2.74
C ILE A 73 0.33 -12.97 -4.25
N SER A 74 -0.83 -13.46 -4.70
CA SER A 74 -1.06 -13.65 -6.13
C SER A 74 -1.19 -12.31 -6.87
N GLU A 75 -0.85 -12.30 -8.15
CA GLU A 75 -1.02 -11.13 -9.02
C GLU A 75 -2.47 -10.62 -9.04
N SER A 76 -3.44 -11.53 -9.07
CA SER A 76 -4.86 -11.20 -8.97
C SER A 76 -5.27 -10.61 -7.61
N ALA A 77 -4.53 -10.89 -6.53
CA ALA A 77 -4.73 -10.20 -5.25
C ALA A 77 -4.13 -8.78 -5.26
N VAL A 78 -2.98 -8.60 -5.92
CA VAL A 78 -2.37 -7.27 -6.13
C VAL A 78 -3.33 -6.37 -6.92
N CYS A 79 -3.83 -6.86 -8.05
CA CYS A 79 -4.77 -6.12 -8.91
C CYS A 79 -6.02 -5.65 -8.15
N ARG A 80 -6.68 -6.55 -7.41
CA ARG A 80 -7.85 -6.20 -6.57
C ARG A 80 -7.52 -5.19 -5.49
N THR A 81 -6.34 -5.31 -4.87
CA THR A 81 -5.90 -4.37 -3.82
C THR A 81 -5.69 -2.97 -4.39
N ILE A 82 -5.01 -2.86 -5.53
CA ILE A 82 -4.79 -1.59 -6.23
C ILE A 82 -6.13 -0.93 -6.56
N GLN A 83 -7.04 -1.67 -7.21
CA GLN A 83 -8.37 -1.15 -7.56
C GLN A 83 -9.16 -0.67 -6.35
N GLN A 84 -9.06 -1.38 -5.23
CA GLN A 84 -9.80 -0.99 -4.04
C GLN A 84 -9.21 0.23 -3.33
N VAL A 85 -7.87 0.33 -3.29
CA VAL A 85 -7.19 1.52 -2.79
C VAL A 85 -7.49 2.73 -3.68
N GLU A 86 -7.45 2.56 -5.01
CA GLU A 86 -7.84 3.56 -6.00
C GLU A 86 -9.23 4.10 -5.74
N LYS A 87 -10.23 3.20 -5.70
CA LYS A 87 -11.65 3.56 -5.48
C LYS A 87 -11.92 4.22 -4.13
N THR A 88 -11.04 4.04 -3.15
CA THR A 88 -11.26 4.57 -1.80
C THR A 88 -10.66 5.96 -1.63
N LEU A 89 -9.53 6.21 -2.29
CA LEU A 89 -8.78 7.47 -2.21
C LEU A 89 -9.20 8.50 -3.25
N ILE A 90 -9.73 8.05 -4.39
CA ILE A 90 -10.28 8.87 -5.48
C ILE A 90 -11.80 8.76 -5.42
#